data_AF-A0A8T3PEV3-F1
#
_entry.id   AF-A0A8T3PEV3-F1
#
_cell.length_a   1.000
_cell.length_b   1.000
_cell.length_c   1.000
_cell.angle_alpha   90.00
_cell.angle_beta   90.00
_cell.angle_gamma   90.00
#
_symmetry.space_group_name_H-M   'P 1'
#
loop_
_entity.id
_entity.type
_entity.pdbx_description
1 polymer ?
#
loop_
_entity_poly.entity_id
_entity_poly.type
_entity_poly.pdbx_seq_one_letter_code
_entity_poly.pdbx_strand_id
1 'polypeptide(L)'
;MSEATYDQDGQSAVGLEAGLRSASDRLMSTLEELIQLEQRKRDMQPGSTEFVQLADRIETLASVALGHTREQATLAEASKALAGTPLEMERPIEAIPPRPLDVVLGEWRAAERRLSEAASGSTDHDVAQADAHRLRDEYRRAQETARSAALEAPDR
;
A
#
# COMPACT_ATOMS: atom_id res chain seq x y z
N MET A 1 -33.93 -9.51 -8.52
CA MET A 1 -32.57 -9.29 -8.00
C MET A 1 -32.60 -7.98 -7.23
N SER A 2 -32.24 -8.01 -5.95
CA SER A 2 -32.52 -6.93 -5.00
C SER A 2 -31.49 -5.80 -5.11
N GLU A 3 -31.91 -4.56 -4.86
CA GLU A 3 -31.09 -3.33 -4.87
C GLU A 3 -29.87 -3.43 -3.93
N ALA A 4 -30.00 -4.18 -2.82
CA ALA A 4 -28.92 -4.43 -1.86
C ALA A 4 -27.73 -5.24 -2.42
N THR A 5 -27.94 -6.09 -3.42
CA THR A 5 -26.86 -6.88 -4.03
C THR A 5 -26.00 -6.02 -4.96
N TYR A 6 -26.61 -5.07 -5.66
CA TYR A 6 -25.88 -4.14 -6.54
C TYR A 6 -24.95 -3.18 -5.78
N ASP A 7 -25.36 -2.71 -4.60
CA ASP A 7 -24.54 -1.79 -3.79
C ASP A 7 -23.30 -2.49 -3.19
N GLN A 8 -23.46 -3.74 -2.75
CA GLN A 8 -22.38 -4.54 -2.19
C GLN A 8 -21.34 -4.95 -3.24
N ASP A 9 -21.81 -5.27 -4.45
CA ASP A 9 -20.98 -5.62 -5.60
C ASP A 9 -20.20 -4.40 -6.12
N GLY A 10 -20.86 -3.23 -6.21
CA GLY A 10 -20.23 -1.95 -6.54
C GLY A 10 -19.17 -1.52 -5.53
N GLN A 11 -19.42 -1.69 -4.23
CA GLN A 11 -18.43 -1.40 -3.18
C GLN A 11 -17.24 -2.37 -3.21
N SER A 12 -17.45 -3.61 -3.64
CA SER A 12 -16.36 -4.58 -3.82
C SER A 12 -15.45 -4.21 -4.99
N ALA A 13 -16.01 -3.71 -6.10
CA ALA A 13 -15.24 -3.24 -7.25
C ALA A 13 -14.43 -1.97 -6.94
N VAL A 14 -15.05 -0.98 -6.28
CA VAL A 14 -14.34 0.23 -5.81
C VAL A 14 -13.25 -0.12 -4.79
N GLY A 15 -13.51 -1.09 -3.91
CA GLY A 15 -12.53 -1.61 -2.98
C GLY A 15 -11.34 -2.28 -3.68
N LEU A 16 -11.59 -3.00 -4.78
CA LEU A 16 -10.55 -3.63 -5.59
C LEU A 16 -9.69 -2.60 -6.33
N GLU A 17 -10.29 -1.57 -6.93
CA GLU A 17 -9.56 -0.46 -7.56
C GLU A 17 -8.62 0.23 -6.56
N ALA A 18 -9.14 0.57 -5.38
CA ALA A 18 -8.36 1.17 -4.31
C ALA A 18 -7.24 0.23 -3.81
N GLY A 19 -7.52 -1.07 -3.74
CA GLY A 19 -6.55 -2.11 -3.39
C GLY A 19 -5.40 -2.19 -4.39
N LEU A 20 -5.70 -2.22 -5.69
CA LEU A 20 -4.71 -2.23 -6.77
C LEU A 20 -3.82 -1.00 -6.75
N ARG A 21 -4.41 0.19 -6.60
CA ARG A 21 -3.64 1.45 -6.50
C ARG A 21 -2.71 1.42 -5.28
N SER A 22 -3.24 1.13 -4.10
CA SER A 22 -2.43 1.09 -2.87
C SER A 22 -1.32 0.03 -2.92
N ALA A 23 -1.61 -1.17 -3.45
CA ALA A 23 -0.60 -2.22 -3.62
C ALA A 23 0.48 -1.83 -4.64
N SER A 24 0.12 -1.11 -5.71
CA SER A 24 1.07 -0.57 -6.68
C SER A 24 1.99 0.49 -6.04
N ASP A 25 1.42 1.48 -5.37
CA ASP A 25 2.17 2.56 -4.72
C ASP A 25 3.15 2.01 -3.66
N ARG A 26 2.75 0.98 -2.89
CA ARG A 26 3.64 0.31 -1.91
C ARG A 26 4.83 -0.38 -2.57
N LEU A 27 4.61 -1.13 -3.65
CA LEU A 27 5.69 -1.80 -4.36
C LEU A 27 6.67 -0.76 -4.92
N MET A 28 6.17 0.28 -5.59
CA MET A 28 7.03 1.33 -6.17
C MET A 28 7.89 2.01 -5.11
N SER A 29 7.30 2.41 -3.98
CA SER A 29 8.04 3.01 -2.86
C SER A 29 9.10 2.07 -2.28
N THR A 30 8.80 0.77 -2.18
CA THR A 30 9.75 -0.24 -1.69
C THR A 30 10.93 -0.42 -2.65
N LEU A 31 10.66 -0.44 -3.97
CA LEU A 31 11.68 -0.54 -5.00
C LEU A 31 12.59 0.70 -5.02
N GLU A 32 12.04 1.89 -4.82
CA GLU A 32 12.82 3.12 -4.71
C GLU A 32 13.78 3.08 -3.50
N GLU A 33 13.32 2.63 -2.33
CA GLU A 33 14.20 2.48 -1.16
C GLU A 33 15.28 1.41 -1.41
N LEU A 34 14.94 0.28 -2.03
CA LEU A 34 15.92 -0.74 -2.42
C LEU A 34 17.01 -0.18 -3.34
N ILE A 35 16.64 0.62 -4.34
CA ILE A 35 17.58 1.27 -5.25
C ILE A 35 18.53 2.18 -4.48
N GLN A 36 18.00 3.01 -3.57
CA GLN A 36 18.81 3.92 -2.76
C GLN A 36 19.80 3.19 -1.84
N LEU A 37 19.34 2.13 -1.17
CA LEU A 37 20.19 1.32 -0.29
C LEU A 37 21.29 0.60 -1.07
N GLU A 38 20.96 0.02 -2.24
CA GLU A 38 21.94 -0.65 -3.08
C GLU A 38 22.98 0.32 -3.62
N GLN A 39 22.58 1.51 -4.07
CA GLN A 39 23.50 2.56 -4.50
C GLN A 39 24.48 2.92 -3.38
N ARG A 40 23.97 3.18 -2.17
CA ARG A 40 24.81 3.47 -1.00
C ARG A 40 25.76 2.33 -0.68
N LYS A 41 25.31 1.08 -0.74
CA LYS A 41 26.15 -0.10 -0.48
C LYS A 41 27.27 -0.23 -1.51
N ARG A 42 27.01 0.09 -2.78
CA ARG A 42 28.01 0.03 -3.88
C ARG A 42 29.17 1.01 -3.69
N ASP A 43 28.93 2.12 -2.99
CA ASP A 43 29.97 3.12 -2.71
C ASP A 43 30.81 2.77 -1.46
N MET A 44 30.47 1.68 -0.75
CA MET A 44 31.16 1.26 0.47
C MET A 44 32.23 0.22 0.22
N GLN A 45 33.21 0.19 1.12
CA GLN A 45 34.23 -0.86 1.15
C GLN A 45 33.58 -2.22 1.48
N PRO A 46 33.71 -3.24 0.60
CA PRO A 46 33.24 -4.58 0.89
C PRO A 46 33.88 -5.17 2.14
N GLY A 47 33.08 -5.87 2.95
CA GLY A 47 33.53 -6.49 4.21
C GLY A 47 33.52 -5.56 5.42
N SER A 48 33.21 -4.27 5.25
CA SER A 48 32.94 -3.39 6.39
C SER A 48 31.64 -3.76 7.10
N THR A 49 31.52 -3.44 8.39
CA THR A 49 30.31 -3.70 9.17
C THR A 49 29.08 -3.01 8.56
N GLU A 50 29.21 -1.77 8.09
CA GLU A 50 28.11 -1.02 7.45
C GLU A 50 27.68 -1.68 6.13
N PHE A 51 28.61 -2.22 5.34
CA PHE A 51 28.30 -2.96 4.11
C PHE A 51 27.44 -4.20 4.40
N VAL A 52 27.77 -4.97 5.43
CA VAL A 52 27.01 -6.16 5.84
C VAL A 52 25.61 -5.75 6.33
N GLN A 53 25.52 -4.73 7.18
CA GLN A 53 24.24 -4.23 7.68
C GLN A 53 23.31 -3.74 6.55
N LEU A 54 23.86 -3.04 5.54
CA LEU A 54 23.07 -2.66 4.37
C LEU A 54 22.64 -3.86 3.54
N ALA A 55 23.48 -4.89 3.40
CA ALA A 55 23.10 -6.12 2.71
C ALA A 55 21.92 -6.81 3.41
N ASP A 56 21.96 -6.96 4.73
CA ASP A 56 20.86 -7.56 5.52
C ASP A 56 19.55 -6.74 5.40
N ARG A 57 19.67 -5.41 5.40
CA ARG A 57 18.52 -4.51 5.22
C ARG A 57 17.92 -4.64 3.82
N ILE A 58 18.76 -4.72 2.79
CA ILE A 58 18.32 -4.91 1.40
C ILE A 58 17.61 -6.27 1.26
N GLU A 59 18.14 -7.33 1.86
CA GLU A 59 17.49 -8.65 1.86
C GLU A 59 16.11 -8.61 2.53
N THR A 60 16.04 -7.98 3.71
CA THR A 60 14.78 -7.81 4.44
C THR A 60 13.75 -7.06 3.59
N LEU A 61 14.15 -5.95 2.97
CA LEU A 61 13.27 -5.12 2.15
C LEU A 61 12.89 -5.79 0.83
N ALA A 62 13.78 -6.60 0.24
CA ALA A 62 13.47 -7.42 -0.93
C ALA A 62 12.42 -8.49 -0.61
N SER A 63 12.46 -9.06 0.60
CA SER A 63 11.42 -9.98 1.07
C SER A 63 10.05 -9.29 1.22
N VAL A 64 10.04 -8.04 1.69
CA VAL A 64 8.83 -7.20 1.72
C VAL A 64 8.31 -6.92 0.30
N ALA A 65 9.19 -6.55 -0.64
CA ALA A 65 8.83 -6.35 -2.04
C ALA A 65 8.19 -7.60 -2.67
N LEU A 66 8.75 -8.79 -2.38
CA LEU A 66 8.17 -10.07 -2.81
C LEU A 66 6.78 -10.30 -2.21
N GLY A 67 6.55 -9.88 -0.97
CA GLY A 67 5.21 -9.87 -0.37
C GLY A 67 4.23 -9.02 -1.19
N HIS A 68 4.63 -7.81 -1.56
CA HIS A 68 3.80 -6.91 -2.37
C HIS A 68 3.51 -7.45 -3.77
N THR A 69 4.47 -8.09 -4.44
CA THR A 69 4.21 -8.68 -5.78
C THR A 69 3.22 -9.84 -5.71
N ARG A 70 3.23 -10.64 -4.64
CA ARG A 70 2.23 -11.71 -4.41
C ARG A 70 0.83 -11.14 -4.17
N GLU A 71 0.73 -10.06 -3.41
CA GLU A 71 -0.54 -9.35 -3.20
C GLU A 71 -1.09 -8.81 -4.54
N GLN A 72 -0.24 -8.17 -5.34
CA GLN A 72 -0.63 -7.69 -6.68
C GLN A 72 -1.08 -8.81 -7.60
N ALA A 73 -0.43 -9.98 -7.57
CA ALA A 73 -0.87 -11.13 -8.35
C ALA A 73 -2.27 -11.61 -7.94
N THR A 74 -2.57 -11.62 -6.64
CA THR A 74 -3.91 -11.95 -6.12
C THR A 74 -4.95 -10.94 -6.59
N LEU A 75 -4.66 -9.63 -6.48
CA LEU A 75 -5.56 -8.57 -6.92
C LEU A 75 -5.77 -8.57 -8.43
N ALA A 76 -4.73 -8.89 -9.20
CA ALA A 76 -4.82 -9.03 -10.66
C ALA A 76 -5.78 -10.17 -11.04
N GLU A 77 -5.70 -11.34 -10.40
CA GLU A 77 -6.64 -12.43 -10.68
C GLU A 77 -8.08 -12.07 -10.24
N ALA A 78 -8.24 -11.36 -9.10
CA ALA A 78 -9.54 -10.84 -8.68
C ALA A 78 -10.13 -9.87 -9.72
N SER A 79 -9.29 -9.01 -10.32
CA SER A 79 -9.74 -8.08 -11.37
C SER A 79 -10.20 -8.78 -12.64
N LYS A 80 -9.52 -9.87 -13.01
CA LYS A 80 -9.88 -10.70 -14.15
C LYS A 80 -11.24 -11.37 -13.95
N ALA A 81 -11.62 -11.70 -12.72
CA ALA A 81 -12.95 -12.25 -12.43
C ALA A 81 -14.09 -11.24 -12.69
N LEU A 82 -13.79 -9.94 -12.73
CA LEU A 82 -14.75 -8.88 -13.04
C LEU A 82 -14.80 -8.54 -14.54
N ALA A 83 -13.90 -9.07 -15.36
CA ALA A 83 -13.85 -8.77 -16.80
C ALA A 83 -15.13 -9.23 -17.51
N GLY A 84 -15.73 -8.36 -18.33
CA GLY A 84 -16.99 -8.61 -19.02
C GLY A 84 -18.24 -8.55 -18.11
N THR A 85 -18.09 -8.11 -16.86
CA THR A 85 -19.21 -7.83 -15.95
C THR A 85 -19.49 -6.32 -15.91
N PRO A 86 -20.67 -5.87 -15.43
CA PRO A 86 -20.94 -4.45 -15.21
C PRO A 86 -20.01 -3.75 -14.20
N LEU A 87 -19.16 -4.51 -13.50
CA LEU A 87 -18.20 -4.05 -12.50
C LEU A 87 -16.76 -4.09 -13.02
N GLU A 88 -16.58 -4.31 -14.32
CA GLU A 88 -15.27 -4.31 -14.96
C GLU A 88 -14.54 -2.99 -14.70
N MET A 89 -13.24 -3.08 -14.44
CA MET A 89 -12.40 -1.90 -14.25
C MET A 89 -12.08 -1.29 -15.62
N GLU A 90 -12.61 -0.11 -15.88
CA GLU A 90 -12.47 0.55 -17.20
C GLU A 90 -11.20 1.39 -17.33
N ARG A 91 -10.53 1.70 -16.21
CA ARG A 91 -9.40 2.63 -16.16
C ARG A 91 -8.09 1.95 -15.74
N PRO A 92 -6.93 2.42 -16.24
CA PRO A 92 -5.64 1.95 -15.74
C PRO A 92 -5.43 2.39 -14.28
N ILE A 93 -4.58 1.66 -13.54
CA ILE A 93 -4.25 1.94 -12.13
C ILE A 93 -3.75 3.38 -11.94
N GLU A 94 -3.06 3.95 -12.94
CA GLU A 94 -2.57 5.32 -12.89
C GLU A 94 -3.68 6.38 -12.84
N ALA A 95 -4.85 6.07 -13.40
CA ALA A 95 -6.01 6.94 -13.41
C ALA A 95 -6.95 6.74 -12.20
N ILE A 96 -6.64 5.76 -11.33
CA ILE A 96 -7.38 5.56 -10.07
C ILE A 96 -6.86 6.60 -9.07
N PRO A 97 -7.71 7.50 -8.55
CA PRO A 97 -7.26 8.48 -7.58
C PRO A 97 -6.79 7.80 -6.28
N PRO A 98 -5.82 8.37 -5.56
CA PRO A 98 -5.49 7.94 -4.21
C PRO A 98 -6.72 7.96 -3.30
N ARG A 99 -6.72 7.11 -2.28
CA ARG A 99 -7.81 7.06 -1.30
C ARG A 99 -7.92 8.39 -0.54
N PRO A 100 -9.14 8.87 -0.24
CA PRO A 100 -9.33 10.09 0.54
C PRO A 100 -8.61 10.04 1.89
N LEU A 101 -7.91 11.12 2.25
CA LEU A 101 -7.09 11.19 3.47
C LEU A 101 -7.89 10.95 4.75
N ASP A 102 -9.13 11.41 4.80
CA ASP A 102 -10.05 11.24 5.92
C ASP A 102 -10.46 9.77 6.10
N VAL A 103 -10.66 9.04 5.00
CA VAL A 103 -10.94 7.59 5.03
C VAL A 103 -9.73 6.83 5.58
N VAL A 104 -8.54 7.09 5.04
CA VAL A 104 -7.31 6.42 5.49
C VAL A 104 -7.02 6.73 6.97
N LEU A 105 -7.21 7.99 7.38
CA LEU A 105 -7.04 8.39 8.78
C LEU A 105 -8.08 7.74 9.71
N GLY A 106 -9.32 7.61 9.26
CA GLY A 106 -10.38 6.91 9.99
C GLY A 106 -10.04 5.45 10.24
N GLU A 107 -9.59 4.75 9.21
CA GLU A 107 -9.14 3.35 9.31
C GLU A 107 -7.90 3.20 10.18
N TRP A 108 -6.92 4.12 10.04
CA TRP A 108 -5.72 4.10 10.86
C TRP A 108 -6.08 4.20 12.34
N ARG A 109 -6.91 5.18 12.72
CA ARG A 109 -7.37 5.33 14.11
C ARG A 109 -8.14 4.10 14.59
N ALA A 110 -8.88 3.40 13.72
CA ALA A 110 -9.56 2.17 14.06
C ALA A 110 -8.57 1.01 14.30
N ALA A 111 -7.52 0.90 13.49
CA ALA A 111 -6.44 -0.06 13.69
C ALA A 111 -5.67 0.20 14.99
N GLU A 112 -5.39 1.46 15.33
CA GLU A 112 -4.73 1.83 16.59
C GLU A 112 -5.58 1.48 17.82
N ARG A 113 -6.89 1.68 17.76
CA ARG A 113 -7.80 1.23 18.83
C ARG A 113 -7.77 -0.28 18.99
N ARG A 114 -7.92 -1.03 17.88
CA ARG A 114 -7.81 -2.50 17.90
C ARG A 114 -6.48 -2.97 18.49
N LEU A 115 -5.39 -2.32 18.12
CA LEU A 115 -4.05 -2.63 18.64
C LEU A 115 -3.96 -2.41 20.15
N SER A 116 -4.52 -1.29 20.64
CA SER A 116 -4.55 -0.98 22.08
C SER A 116 -5.44 -1.94 22.89
N GLU A 117 -6.46 -2.52 22.28
CA GLU A 117 -7.40 -3.44 22.91
C GLU A 117 -6.94 -4.91 22.84
N ALA A 118 -6.12 -5.25 21.85
CA ALA A 118 -5.62 -6.61 21.65
C ALA A 118 -4.57 -7.01 22.69
N ALA A 119 -4.61 -8.27 23.12
CA ALA A 119 -3.60 -8.81 24.03
C ALA A 119 -2.23 -8.90 23.31
N SER A 120 -1.16 -8.43 23.97
CA SER A 120 0.19 -8.50 23.41
C SER A 120 0.58 -9.94 23.07
N GLY A 121 1.12 -10.14 21.86
CA GLY A 121 1.50 -11.46 21.34
C GLY A 121 0.34 -12.31 20.82
N SER A 122 -0.87 -11.77 20.76
CA SER A 122 -1.99 -12.39 20.03
C SER A 122 -1.90 -12.10 18.53
N THR A 123 -2.47 -12.99 17.72
CA THR A 123 -2.62 -12.77 16.27
C THR A 123 -3.35 -11.46 15.97
N ASP A 124 -4.37 -11.12 16.74
CA ASP A 124 -5.13 -9.87 16.56
C ASP A 124 -4.26 -8.63 16.81
N HIS A 125 -3.35 -8.70 17.78
CA HIS A 125 -2.37 -7.64 18.03
C HIS A 125 -1.41 -7.50 16.83
N ASP A 126 -0.89 -8.61 16.32
CA ASP A 126 0.04 -8.59 15.18
C ASP A 126 -0.62 -8.05 13.90
N VAL A 127 -1.87 -8.45 13.63
CA VAL A 127 -2.67 -7.95 12.51
C VAL A 127 -2.97 -6.46 12.67
N ALA A 128 -3.44 -6.04 13.85
CA ALA A 128 -3.74 -4.63 14.11
C ALA A 128 -2.48 -3.74 14.02
N GLN A 129 -1.34 -4.26 14.46
CA GLN A 129 -0.04 -3.58 14.33
C GLN A 129 0.34 -3.43 12.85
N ALA A 130 0.28 -4.51 12.07
CA ALA A 130 0.57 -4.46 10.64
C ALA A 130 -0.36 -3.48 9.91
N ASP A 131 -1.65 -3.48 10.22
CA ASP A 131 -2.62 -2.53 9.67
C ASP A 131 -2.29 -1.08 10.03
N ALA A 132 -2.01 -0.79 11.29
CA ALA A 132 -1.68 0.56 11.74
C ALA A 132 -0.42 1.08 11.04
N HIS A 133 0.62 0.24 10.92
CA HIS A 133 1.84 0.58 10.17
C HIS A 133 1.54 0.86 8.70
N ARG A 134 0.82 -0.04 8.02
CA ARG A 134 0.45 0.10 6.61
C ARG A 134 -0.35 1.37 6.34
N LEU A 135 -1.37 1.65 7.17
CA LEU A 135 -2.27 2.80 7.01
C LEU A 135 -1.58 4.12 7.30
N ARG A 136 -0.68 4.16 8.28
CA ARG A 136 0.17 5.34 8.54
C ARG A 136 1.05 5.67 7.33
N ASP A 137 1.67 4.66 6.74
CA ASP A 137 2.54 4.86 5.57
C ASP A 137 1.72 5.28 4.34
N GLU A 138 0.51 4.74 4.17
CA GLU A 138 -0.44 5.17 3.13
C GLU A 138 -0.88 6.62 3.32
N TYR A 139 -1.24 7.02 4.54
CA TYR A 139 -1.63 8.39 4.86
C TYR A 139 -0.49 9.37 4.55
N ARG A 140 0.75 9.03 4.94
CA ARG A 140 1.93 9.86 4.65
C ARG A 140 2.11 10.09 3.14
N ARG A 141 2.00 9.04 2.33
CA ARG A 141 2.10 9.13 0.87
C ARG A 141 0.99 9.98 0.27
N ALA A 142 -0.26 9.72 0.65
CA ALA A 142 -1.40 10.49 0.15
C ALA A 142 -1.28 11.98 0.52
N GLN A 143 -0.74 12.30 1.70
CA GLN A 143 -0.49 13.68 2.13
C GLN A 143 0.62 14.34 1.30
N GLU A 144 1.69 13.62 0.99
CA GLU A 144 2.79 14.11 0.14
C GLU A 144 2.30 14.41 -1.28
N THR A 145 1.53 13.49 -1.89
CA THR A 145 0.91 13.72 -3.21
C THR A 145 -0.02 14.93 -3.20
N ALA A 146 -0.89 15.06 -2.20
CA ALA A 146 -1.79 16.20 -2.08
C ALA A 146 -1.03 17.53 -1.90
N ARG A 147 0.08 17.50 -1.14
CA ARG A 147 0.94 18.67 -0.96
C ARG A 147 1.65 19.08 -2.24
N SER A 148 2.21 18.12 -2.99
CA SER A 148 2.86 18.38 -4.27
C SER A 148 1.87 18.96 -5.30
N ALA A 149 0.67 18.39 -5.41
CA ALA A 149 -0.37 18.91 -6.28
C ALA A 149 -0.80 20.36 -5.92
N ALA A 150 -0.87 20.69 -4.63
CA ALA A 150 -1.17 22.04 -4.18
C ALA A 150 -0.05 23.05 -4.51
N LEU A 151 1.20 22.61 -4.56
CA LEU A 151 2.35 23.45 -4.96
C LEU A 151 2.42 23.66 -6.48
N GLU A 152 1.93 22.70 -7.27
CA GLU A 152 1.87 22.78 -8.74
C GLU A 152 0.67 23.57 -9.26
N ALA A 153 -0.32 23.86 -8.41
CA ALA A 153 -1.48 24.69 -8.73
C ALA A 153 -1.46 26.08 -8.04
N PRO A 154 -0.43 26.94 -8.23
CA PRO A 154 -0.50 28.32 -7.78
C PRO A 154 -1.29 29.12 -8.84
N ASP A 155 -2.46 29.64 -8.47
CA ASP A 155 -3.41 30.42 -9.27
C ASP A 155 -4.26 29.66 -10.33
N ARG A 156 -5.52 29.42 -9.97
CA ARG A 156 -6.67 29.56 -10.87
C ARG A 156 -7.69 30.50 -10.25
#